data_AF-A0AB73H2S5-F1
#
_entry.id   AF-A0AB73H2S5-F1
#
_cell.length_a   1.000
_cell.length_b   1.000
_cell.length_c   1.000
_cell.angle_alpha   90.00
_cell.angle_beta   90.00
_cell.angle_gamma   90.00
#
_symmetry.space_group_name_H-M   'P 1'
#
loop_
_entity.id
_entity.type
_entity.pdbx_description
1 polymer ?
#
loop_
_entity_poly.entity_id
_entity_poly.type
_entity_poly.pdbx_seq_one_letter_code
_entity_poly.pdbx_strand_id
1 'polypeptide(L)'
;MAGNDLSPDRVQRAVLAAYEESGDALSNSELYKKVQEKLGLTDEQMADVSPVGKAGRRHNLAHRRLRWCQQTARRMGLLERVEGKRGVWKLKTRKSDDPQEADPSMALVAFSTKLGVAIFARCESIFPHIHENIAVCISSPPYALAKGRAYGKVSERAYADFICEALEPIVKALVPGGSIALNISNSVFERGSAARSLNKYRLVLALHHRFGLHLCDEVIWSNTSAVPGVPIQWCAKSRQQLNSSYEPILVFTNDPTNWFASVDRVLQPVSERHAKFIAKGGEHRSASFSDGAHTLRPGSFSRSVEGTIMRNVISLGHHDRESIAMNRYAKQTGLQAHGAPMPYRLAEILVKWLSRPGDLVVDPFAGRLTTAAAAERNGRHWLAVEACWDYLAASCTRFPGANLNQLIA
;
A
#
# COMPACT_ATOMS: atom_id res chain seq x y z
N MET A 1 5.36 12.61 -39.28
CA MET A 1 6.12 11.35 -39.34
C MET A 1 5.78 10.53 -38.10
N ALA A 2 4.81 9.60 -38.20
CA ALA A 2 4.40 8.76 -37.09
C ALA A 2 5.44 7.65 -36.85
N GLY A 3 5.82 7.43 -35.60
CA GLY A 3 7.08 6.81 -35.19
C GLY A 3 7.23 5.32 -35.52
N ASN A 4 8.37 4.98 -36.11
CA ASN A 4 8.93 3.65 -36.33
C ASN A 4 9.58 3.04 -35.06
N ASP A 5 9.10 3.41 -33.87
CA ASP A 5 9.73 3.02 -32.61
C ASP A 5 9.24 1.63 -32.12
N LEU A 6 10.18 0.71 -31.93
CA LEU A 6 9.99 -0.65 -31.36
C LEU A 6 10.34 -0.67 -29.86
N SER A 7 10.03 0.41 -29.13
CA SER A 7 10.21 0.48 -27.68
C SER A 7 9.48 -0.67 -26.98
N PRO A 8 10.05 -1.23 -25.90
CA PRO A 8 9.50 -2.39 -25.21
C PRO A 8 8.01 -2.24 -24.86
N ASP A 9 7.62 -1.08 -24.33
CA ASP A 9 6.23 -0.78 -23.94
C ASP A 9 5.26 -0.79 -25.13
N ARG A 10 5.68 -0.31 -26.29
CA ARG A 10 4.81 -0.26 -27.48
C ARG A 10 4.61 -1.65 -28.08
N VAL A 11 5.68 -2.44 -28.18
CA VAL A 11 5.62 -3.83 -28.68
C VAL A 11 4.77 -4.69 -27.77
N GLN A 12 4.91 -4.52 -26.47
CA GLN A 12 4.18 -5.28 -25.47
C GLN A 12 2.67 -4.99 -25.51
N ARG A 13 2.26 -3.71 -25.62
CA ARG A 13 0.85 -3.33 -25.80
C ARG A 13 0.22 -3.97 -27.01
N ALA A 14 0.96 -4.01 -28.12
CA ALA A 14 0.47 -4.64 -29.33
C ALA A 14 0.31 -6.16 -29.17
N VAL A 15 1.20 -6.83 -28.43
CA VAL A 15 1.10 -8.28 -28.16
C VAL A 15 -0.14 -8.64 -27.37
N LEU A 16 -0.45 -7.92 -26.29
CA LEU A 16 -1.63 -8.22 -25.47
C LEU A 16 -2.93 -7.88 -26.18
N ALA A 17 -2.99 -6.71 -26.82
CA ALA A 17 -4.16 -6.31 -27.60
C ALA A 17 -4.42 -7.29 -28.77
N ALA A 18 -3.37 -7.89 -29.35
CA ALA A 18 -3.55 -8.92 -30.36
C ALA A 18 -4.31 -10.15 -29.84
N TYR A 19 -4.05 -10.58 -28.60
CA TYR A 19 -4.77 -11.68 -27.95
C TYR A 19 -6.18 -11.30 -27.49
N GLU A 20 -6.38 -10.06 -27.05
CA GLU A 20 -7.69 -9.57 -26.62
C GLU A 20 -8.63 -9.44 -27.83
N GLU A 21 -8.17 -8.82 -28.91
CA GLU A 21 -8.92 -8.62 -30.14
C GLU A 21 -9.14 -9.91 -30.93
N SER A 22 -8.30 -10.94 -30.75
CA SER A 22 -8.56 -12.21 -31.41
C SER A 22 -9.75 -12.93 -30.79
N GLY A 23 -10.07 -12.71 -29.51
CA GLY A 23 -11.10 -13.45 -28.76
C GLY A 23 -10.83 -14.96 -28.61
N ASP A 24 -9.91 -15.49 -29.42
CA ASP A 24 -9.52 -16.87 -29.62
C ASP A 24 -8.00 -17.04 -29.50
N ALA A 25 -7.55 -18.28 -29.63
CA ALA A 25 -6.13 -18.62 -29.50
C ALA A 25 -5.28 -18.19 -30.70
N LEU A 26 -4.07 -17.71 -30.42
CA LEU A 26 -3.07 -17.37 -31.43
C LEU A 26 -1.87 -18.31 -31.38
N SER A 27 -1.44 -18.76 -32.55
CA SER A 27 -0.09 -19.24 -32.80
C SER A 27 0.91 -18.09 -32.82
N ASN A 28 2.21 -18.40 -32.73
CA ASN A 28 3.25 -17.39 -32.81
C ASN A 28 3.24 -16.61 -34.14
N SER A 29 2.96 -17.27 -35.27
CA SER A 29 2.89 -16.61 -36.58
C SER A 29 1.72 -15.64 -36.67
N GLU A 30 0.56 -16.01 -36.14
CA GLU A 30 -0.62 -15.13 -36.11
C GLU A 30 -0.41 -13.95 -35.17
N LEU A 31 0.22 -14.19 -34.02
CA LEU A 31 0.62 -13.13 -33.09
C LEU A 31 1.53 -12.11 -33.78
N TYR A 32 2.59 -12.57 -34.48
CA TYR A 32 3.52 -11.66 -35.14
C TYR A 32 2.84 -10.81 -36.20
N LYS A 33 1.95 -11.41 -37.00
CA LYS A 33 1.20 -10.70 -38.04
C LYS A 33 0.29 -9.62 -37.45
N LYS A 34 -0.48 -9.95 -36.41
CA LYS A 34 -1.34 -8.99 -35.71
C LYS A 34 -0.55 -7.84 -35.09
N VAL A 35 0.59 -8.14 -34.46
CA VAL A 35 1.45 -7.11 -33.87
C VAL A 35 2.09 -6.22 -34.93
N GLN A 36 2.51 -6.80 -36.06
CA GLN A 36 3.03 -6.06 -37.21
C GLN A 36 2.01 -5.05 -37.73
N GLU A 37 0.78 -5.51 -37.99
CA GLU A 37 -0.33 -4.66 -38.45
C GLU A 37 -0.62 -3.53 -37.44
N LYS A 38 -0.69 -3.87 -36.15
CA LYS A 38 -1.04 -2.92 -35.08
C LYS A 38 0.01 -1.84 -34.85
N LEU A 39 1.29 -2.16 -35.11
CA LEU A 39 2.40 -1.23 -34.96
C LEU A 39 2.75 -0.49 -36.26
N GLY A 40 2.15 -0.87 -37.38
CA GLY A 40 2.49 -0.35 -38.70
C GLY A 40 3.93 -0.69 -39.12
N LEU A 41 4.42 -1.87 -38.73
CA LEU A 41 5.78 -2.31 -39.03
C LEU A 41 5.87 -2.85 -40.46
N THR A 42 6.94 -2.49 -41.15
CA THR A 42 7.28 -3.04 -42.48
C THR A 42 7.81 -4.47 -42.37
N ASP A 43 7.74 -5.22 -43.47
CA ASP A 43 8.30 -6.58 -43.53
C ASP A 43 9.81 -6.60 -43.25
N GLU A 44 10.53 -5.57 -43.68
CA GLU A 44 11.97 -5.41 -43.40
C GLU A 44 12.25 -5.28 -41.89
N GLN A 45 11.43 -4.51 -41.17
CA GLN A 45 11.55 -4.37 -39.71
C GLN A 45 11.19 -5.67 -38.98
N MET A 46 10.24 -6.45 -39.50
CA MET A 46 9.90 -7.77 -38.96
C MET A 46 10.93 -8.85 -39.32
N ALA A 47 11.74 -8.63 -40.35
CA ALA A 47 12.83 -9.51 -40.79
C ALA A 47 14.22 -9.12 -40.22
N ASP A 48 14.29 -8.27 -39.19
CA ASP A 48 15.55 -7.81 -38.58
C ASP A 48 16.34 -8.98 -37.97
N VAL A 49 17.35 -9.48 -38.70
CA VAL A 49 18.21 -10.59 -38.29
C VAL A 49 19.63 -10.11 -38.01
N SER A 50 20.00 -10.13 -36.73
CA SER A 50 21.32 -9.70 -36.24
C SER A 50 22.01 -10.78 -35.39
N PRO A 51 23.36 -10.82 -35.33
CA PRO A 51 24.09 -11.72 -34.45
C PRO A 51 23.91 -11.32 -32.98
N VAL A 52 23.68 -12.30 -32.09
CA VAL A 52 23.48 -12.05 -30.66
C VAL A 52 24.35 -12.95 -29.79
N GLY A 53 24.97 -12.37 -28.75
CA GLY A 53 25.81 -13.05 -27.76
C GLY A 53 27.22 -13.36 -28.26
N LYS A 54 28.09 -13.84 -27.36
CA LYS A 54 29.51 -14.14 -27.67
C LYS A 54 29.69 -15.19 -28.78
N ALA A 55 28.71 -16.05 -28.99
CA ALA A 55 28.73 -17.09 -30.04
C ALA A 55 28.25 -16.61 -31.43
N GLY A 56 27.81 -15.34 -31.56
CA GLY A 56 27.48 -14.72 -32.85
C GLY A 56 26.29 -15.34 -33.62
N ARG A 57 25.44 -16.14 -32.96
CA ARG A 57 24.29 -16.77 -33.64
C ARG A 57 23.31 -15.71 -34.13
N ARG A 58 22.89 -15.82 -35.39
CA ARG A 58 21.93 -14.91 -36.01
C ARG A 58 20.52 -15.20 -35.52
N HIS A 59 19.86 -14.17 -34.99
CA HIS A 59 18.49 -14.26 -34.50
C HIS A 59 17.65 -13.12 -35.06
N ASN A 60 16.39 -13.40 -35.37
CA ASN A 60 15.42 -12.35 -35.68
C ASN A 60 15.08 -11.59 -34.38
N LEU A 61 15.50 -10.32 -34.30
CA LEU A 61 15.37 -9.47 -33.12
C LEU A 61 13.91 -9.06 -32.86
N ALA A 62 13.14 -8.76 -33.91
CA ALA A 62 11.72 -8.41 -33.79
C ALA A 62 10.92 -9.58 -33.21
N HIS A 63 10.99 -10.78 -33.81
CA HIS A 63 10.35 -11.99 -33.30
C HIS A 63 10.81 -12.35 -31.89
N ARG A 64 12.06 -12.03 -31.52
CA ARG A 64 12.57 -12.27 -30.17
C ARG A 64 11.92 -11.31 -29.16
N ARG A 65 11.75 -10.02 -29.48
CA ARG A 65 11.05 -9.05 -28.64
C ARG A 65 9.59 -9.46 -28.43
N LEU A 66 8.87 -9.81 -29.49
CA LEU A 66 7.49 -10.27 -29.40
C LEU A 66 7.35 -11.55 -28.56
N ARG A 67 8.25 -12.53 -28.75
CA ARG A 67 8.28 -13.75 -27.92
C ARG A 67 8.62 -13.47 -26.47
N TRP A 68 9.47 -12.48 -26.20
CA TRP A 68 9.79 -12.09 -24.83
C TRP A 68 8.52 -11.58 -24.15
N CYS A 69 7.79 -10.64 -24.77
CA CYS A 69 6.53 -10.13 -24.25
C CYS A 69 5.50 -11.26 -24.04
N GLN A 70 5.38 -12.18 -25.01
CA GLN A 70 4.52 -13.37 -24.88
C GLN A 70 4.96 -14.28 -23.72
N GLN A 71 6.26 -14.51 -23.52
CA GLN A 71 6.77 -15.29 -22.40
C GLN A 71 6.49 -14.62 -21.05
N THR A 72 6.60 -13.29 -20.99
CA THR A 72 6.23 -12.52 -19.81
C THR A 72 4.75 -12.72 -19.49
N ALA A 73 3.86 -12.53 -20.46
CA ALA A 73 2.42 -12.75 -20.30
C ALA A 73 2.09 -14.20 -19.86
N ARG A 74 2.83 -15.20 -20.36
CA ARG A 74 2.71 -16.60 -19.92
C ARG A 74 3.13 -16.80 -18.47
N ARG A 75 4.27 -16.23 -18.05
CA ARG A 75 4.74 -16.32 -16.65
C ARG A 75 3.77 -15.65 -15.69
N MET A 76 3.02 -14.67 -16.18
CA MET A 76 2.02 -13.94 -15.41
C MET A 76 0.67 -14.64 -15.31
N GLY A 77 0.52 -15.81 -15.95
CA GLY A 77 -0.73 -16.56 -15.95
C GLY A 77 -1.85 -15.93 -16.79
N LEU A 78 -1.54 -14.88 -17.57
CA LEU A 78 -2.50 -14.21 -18.45
C LEU A 78 -2.82 -15.04 -19.69
N LEU A 79 -1.90 -15.90 -20.09
CA LEU A 79 -2.06 -16.80 -21.23
C LEU A 79 -2.12 -18.24 -20.75
N GLU A 80 -3.13 -18.97 -21.21
CA GLU A 80 -3.20 -20.42 -21.05
C GLU A 80 -2.92 -21.13 -22.37
N ARG A 81 -2.28 -22.30 -22.27
CA ARG A 81 -1.97 -23.12 -23.44
C ARG A 81 -3.26 -23.77 -23.92
N VAL A 82 -3.48 -23.77 -25.23
CA VAL A 82 -4.59 -24.55 -25.81
C VAL A 82 -4.21 -26.02 -25.84
N GLU A 83 -5.03 -26.84 -25.20
CA GLU A 83 -4.84 -28.29 -25.14
C GLU A 83 -4.81 -28.90 -26.56
N GLY A 84 -3.94 -29.88 -26.77
CA GLY A 84 -3.74 -30.51 -28.08
C GLY A 84 -3.02 -29.66 -29.15
N LYS A 85 -2.77 -28.36 -28.91
CA LYS A 85 -2.07 -27.48 -29.87
C LYS A 85 -0.69 -27.03 -29.36
N ARG A 86 0.35 -27.18 -30.19
CA ARG A 86 1.73 -26.78 -29.85
C ARG A 86 1.96 -25.32 -30.23
N GLY A 87 2.40 -24.50 -29.26
CA GLY A 87 2.75 -23.10 -29.52
C GLY A 87 1.55 -22.19 -29.75
N VAL A 88 0.35 -22.63 -29.36
CA VAL A 88 -0.90 -21.88 -29.46
C VAL A 88 -1.35 -21.51 -28.04
N TRP A 89 -1.61 -20.24 -27.84
CA TRP A 89 -1.94 -19.63 -26.55
C TRP A 89 -3.20 -18.80 -26.68
N LYS A 90 -4.00 -18.71 -25.63
CA LYS A 90 -5.14 -17.80 -25.58
C LYS A 90 -5.15 -17.05 -24.25
N LEU A 91 -5.87 -15.93 -24.23
CA LEU A 91 -6.07 -15.16 -23.02
C LEU A 91 -6.89 -16.00 -22.02
N LYS A 92 -6.42 -16.09 -20.78
CA LYS A 92 -7.09 -16.83 -19.71
C LYS A 92 -8.31 -16.03 -19.26
N THR A 93 -9.51 -16.55 -19.48
CA THR A 93 -10.76 -15.94 -19.00
C THR A 93 -10.79 -15.95 -17.47
N ARG A 94 -10.88 -14.77 -16.86
CA ARG A 94 -10.88 -14.58 -15.41
C ARG A 94 -12.33 -14.59 -14.87
N LYS A 95 -12.56 -15.27 -13.74
CA LYS A 95 -13.76 -15.01 -12.92
C LYS A 95 -13.44 -13.80 -12.04
N SER A 96 -14.37 -12.86 -11.93
CA SER A 96 -14.22 -11.60 -11.16
C SER A 96 -13.88 -11.78 -9.67
N ASP A 97 -13.98 -13.01 -9.17
CA ASP A 97 -14.01 -13.32 -7.74
C ASP A 97 -12.66 -13.84 -7.21
N ASP A 98 -11.65 -13.98 -8.09
CA ASP A 98 -10.32 -14.50 -7.75
C ASP A 98 -9.24 -13.41 -8.00
N PRO A 99 -8.71 -12.78 -6.94
CA PRO A 99 -7.69 -11.74 -7.08
C PRO A 99 -6.40 -12.34 -7.65
N GLN A 100 -5.77 -11.63 -8.59
CA GLN A 100 -4.47 -12.03 -9.08
C GLN A 100 -3.42 -11.73 -8.00
N GLU A 101 -3.02 -12.77 -7.28
CA GLU A 101 -1.93 -12.71 -6.31
C GLU A 101 -0.57 -12.88 -6.98
N ALA A 102 0.44 -12.21 -6.43
CA ALA A 102 1.82 -12.30 -6.87
C ALA A 102 2.40 -13.67 -6.53
N ASP A 103 2.99 -14.31 -7.53
CA ASP A 103 3.83 -15.49 -7.30
C ASP A 103 5.03 -15.10 -6.41
N PRO A 104 5.45 -15.93 -5.43
CA PRO A 104 6.58 -15.62 -4.56
C PRO A 104 7.90 -15.30 -5.29
N SER A 105 8.09 -15.82 -6.50
CA SER A 105 9.28 -15.57 -7.34
C SER A 105 9.17 -14.33 -8.24
N MET A 106 8.03 -13.64 -8.20
CA MET A 106 7.73 -12.52 -9.08
C MET A 106 7.90 -11.18 -8.38
N ALA A 107 8.57 -10.26 -9.08
CA ALA A 107 8.66 -8.86 -8.73
C ALA A 107 8.49 -8.04 -10.00
N LEU A 108 7.41 -7.26 -10.10
CA LEU A 108 7.15 -6.41 -11.25
C LEU A 108 6.83 -4.99 -10.79
N VAL A 109 7.40 -4.00 -11.45
CA VAL A 109 6.97 -2.61 -11.28
C VAL A 109 5.56 -2.49 -11.84
N ALA A 110 4.59 -2.23 -10.97
CA ALA A 110 3.21 -2.00 -11.34
C ALA A 110 3.05 -0.62 -11.98
N PHE A 111 3.66 0.42 -11.42
CA PHE A 111 3.86 1.71 -12.04
C PHE A 111 4.90 2.50 -11.24
N SER A 112 5.35 3.62 -11.78
CA SER A 112 6.21 4.57 -11.08
C SER A 112 5.80 6.01 -11.36
N THR A 113 6.21 6.91 -10.48
CA THR A 113 6.15 8.37 -10.62
C THR A 113 7.58 8.92 -10.55
N LYS A 114 7.72 10.24 -10.50
CA LYS A 114 9.02 10.87 -10.20
C LYS A 114 9.49 10.61 -8.77
N LEU A 115 8.57 10.38 -7.83
CA LEU A 115 8.90 10.26 -6.41
C LEU A 115 8.87 8.83 -5.90
N GLY A 116 8.23 7.88 -6.57
CA GLY A 116 8.19 6.52 -6.06
C GLY A 116 7.73 5.46 -7.03
N VAL A 117 7.68 4.24 -6.51
CA VAL A 117 7.39 3.03 -7.29
C VAL A 117 6.46 2.09 -6.53
N ALA A 118 5.44 1.60 -7.24
CA ALA A 118 4.56 0.55 -6.79
C ALA A 118 5.00 -0.78 -7.39
N ILE A 119 5.20 -1.80 -6.57
CA ILE A 119 5.69 -3.12 -6.99
C ILE A 119 4.62 -4.17 -6.71
N PHE A 120 4.26 -4.92 -7.75
CA PHE A 120 3.47 -6.14 -7.66
C PHE A 120 4.40 -7.30 -7.31
N ALA A 121 4.40 -7.66 -6.02
CA ALA A 121 5.25 -8.70 -5.45
C ALA A 121 4.75 -9.10 -4.06
N ARG A 122 5.30 -10.18 -3.52
CA ARG A 122 5.28 -10.42 -2.07
C ARG A 122 6.37 -9.57 -1.41
N CYS A 123 6.10 -8.95 -0.27
CA CYS A 123 7.05 -8.02 0.36
C CYS A 123 8.40 -8.68 0.71
N GLU A 124 8.36 -9.97 1.05
CA GLU A 124 9.47 -10.82 1.42
C GLU A 124 10.48 -11.00 0.27
N SER A 125 10.06 -10.82 -0.99
CA SER A 125 10.94 -10.90 -2.16
C SER A 125 11.55 -9.55 -2.56
N ILE A 126 11.15 -8.45 -1.92
CA ILE A 126 11.60 -7.09 -2.27
C ILE A 126 12.51 -6.51 -1.22
N PHE A 127 12.03 -6.36 0.03
CA PHE A 127 12.73 -5.57 1.04
C PHE A 127 14.13 -6.09 1.42
N PRO A 128 14.43 -7.41 1.40
CA PRO A 128 15.81 -7.90 1.60
C PRO A 128 16.83 -7.38 0.57
N HIS A 129 16.37 -6.87 -0.58
CA HIS A 129 17.19 -6.36 -1.67
C HIS A 129 17.16 -4.83 -1.80
N ILE A 130 16.49 -4.14 -0.88
CA ILE A 130 16.49 -2.67 -0.81
C ILE A 130 17.67 -2.21 0.03
N HIS A 131 18.51 -1.35 -0.54
CA HIS A 131 19.70 -0.79 0.10
C HIS A 131 19.59 0.71 0.38
N GLU A 132 18.40 1.28 0.15
CA GLU A 132 18.12 2.69 0.41
C GLU A 132 17.83 2.95 1.88
N ASN A 133 18.15 4.15 2.33
CA ASN A 133 17.88 4.60 3.70
C ASN A 133 16.38 4.87 3.89
N ILE A 134 15.73 4.08 4.73
CA ILE A 134 14.30 4.19 5.02
C ILE A 134 14.09 5.12 6.21
N ALA A 135 13.28 6.16 6.04
CA ALA A 135 12.93 7.05 7.15
C ALA A 135 11.74 6.53 7.95
N VAL A 136 10.72 6.03 7.25
CA VAL A 136 9.51 5.53 7.91
C VAL A 136 8.87 4.38 7.13
N CYS A 137 8.40 3.38 7.87
CA CYS A 137 7.46 2.37 7.39
C CYS A 137 6.08 2.66 7.96
N ILE A 138 5.07 2.85 7.12
CA ILE A 138 3.67 3.02 7.54
C ILE A 138 2.87 1.95 6.84
N SER A 139 2.16 1.12 7.60
CA SER A 139 1.39 0.03 7.01
C SER A 139 0.18 -0.37 7.84
N SER A 140 -0.74 -1.09 7.21
CA SER A 140 -1.89 -1.72 7.84
C SER A 140 -1.88 -3.21 7.50
N PRO A 141 -1.07 -4.02 8.19
CA PRO A 141 -0.87 -5.41 7.80
C PRO A 141 -2.17 -6.23 7.80
N PRO A 142 -2.21 -7.36 7.07
CA PRO A 142 -3.36 -8.27 7.11
C PRO A 142 -3.76 -8.61 8.55
N TYR A 143 -5.04 -8.52 8.89
CA TYR A 143 -5.50 -8.79 10.26
C TYR A 143 -5.62 -10.29 10.53
N ALA A 144 -5.21 -10.72 11.73
CA ALA A 144 -5.29 -12.11 12.21
C ALA A 144 -6.73 -12.59 12.50
N LEU A 145 -7.63 -12.51 11.53
CA LEU A 145 -9.04 -12.85 11.69
C LEU A 145 -9.27 -14.38 11.64
N ALA A 146 -10.11 -14.91 12.54
CA ALA A 146 -10.44 -16.34 12.62
C ALA A 146 -11.18 -16.88 11.38
N LYS A 147 -11.88 -16.01 10.64
CA LYS A 147 -12.28 -16.22 9.25
C LYS A 147 -11.44 -15.27 8.41
N GLY A 148 -10.57 -15.79 7.56
CA GLY A 148 -9.76 -14.97 6.67
C GLY A 148 -10.65 -14.04 5.84
N ARG A 149 -10.22 -12.78 5.70
CA ARG A 149 -10.63 -11.97 4.55
C ARG A 149 -9.85 -12.48 3.32
N ALA A 150 -10.00 -11.86 2.15
CA ALA A 150 -9.35 -12.30 0.91
C ALA A 150 -7.82 -12.50 1.00
N TYR A 151 -7.14 -12.02 2.05
CA TYR A 151 -5.68 -12.05 2.24
C TYR A 151 -5.14 -13.20 3.11
N GLY A 152 -5.70 -14.41 3.01
CA GLY A 152 -5.14 -15.60 3.69
C GLY A 152 -5.40 -15.71 5.21
N LYS A 153 -4.98 -16.85 5.79
CA LYS A 153 -5.14 -17.19 7.23
C LYS A 153 -3.77 -17.21 7.92
N VAL A 154 -3.64 -16.54 9.06
CA VAL A 154 -2.46 -16.61 9.93
C VAL A 154 -2.90 -17.02 11.35
N SER A 155 -2.23 -18.00 11.97
CA SER A 155 -2.53 -18.43 13.35
C SER A 155 -2.02 -17.40 14.38
N GLU A 156 -2.47 -17.45 15.64
CA GLU A 156 -2.18 -16.39 16.63
C GLU A 156 -0.69 -16.14 16.90
N ARG A 157 0.10 -17.19 17.15
CA ARG A 157 1.57 -17.03 17.32
C ARG A 157 2.26 -16.67 16.01
N ALA A 158 1.79 -17.25 14.91
CA ALA A 158 2.31 -16.96 13.58
C ALA A 158 2.07 -15.50 13.16
N TYR A 159 1.14 -14.76 13.77
CA TYR A 159 0.88 -13.38 13.39
C TYR A 159 2.04 -12.45 13.71
N ALA A 160 2.53 -12.48 14.95
CA ALA A 160 3.67 -11.64 15.33
C ALA A 160 4.92 -12.03 14.53
N ASP A 161 5.14 -13.33 14.31
CA ASP A 161 6.24 -13.84 13.49
C ASP A 161 6.16 -13.35 12.04
N PHE A 162 5.00 -13.51 11.39
CA PHE A 162 4.75 -13.04 10.02
C PHE A 162 5.03 -11.54 9.85
N ILE A 163 4.55 -10.71 10.77
CA ILE A 163 4.82 -9.26 10.72
C ILE A 163 6.29 -8.97 10.98
N CYS A 164 6.93 -9.67 11.92
CA CYS A 164 8.35 -9.48 12.18
C CYS A 164 9.21 -9.88 10.97
N GLU A 165 8.92 -11.01 10.31
CA GLU A 165 9.63 -11.45 9.10
C GLU A 165 9.55 -10.42 7.97
N ALA A 166 8.35 -9.84 7.76
CA ALA A 166 8.16 -8.78 6.77
C ALA A 166 8.90 -7.48 7.13
N LEU A 167 8.97 -7.13 8.41
CA LEU A 167 9.58 -5.88 8.88
C LEU A 167 11.09 -5.98 9.12
N GLU A 168 11.65 -7.16 9.37
CA GLU A 168 13.08 -7.33 9.66
C GLU A 168 14.01 -6.64 8.64
N PRO A 169 13.86 -6.85 7.31
CA PRO A 169 14.70 -6.14 6.34
C PRO A 169 14.48 -4.62 6.35
N ILE A 170 13.24 -4.18 6.62
CA ILE A 170 12.90 -2.76 6.70
C ILE A 170 13.56 -2.11 7.92
N VAL A 171 13.48 -2.75 9.08
CA VAL A 171 14.13 -2.31 10.33
C VAL A 171 15.63 -2.15 10.13
N LYS A 172 16.28 -3.11 9.45
CA LYS A 172 17.73 -3.06 9.16
C LYS A 172 18.12 -1.87 8.29
N ALA A 173 17.21 -1.41 7.42
CA ALA A 173 17.40 -0.26 6.54
C ALA A 173 16.87 1.06 7.12
N LEU A 174 16.31 1.07 8.34
CA LEU A 174 15.88 2.31 8.98
C LEU A 174 17.08 3.19 9.36
N VAL A 175 17.00 4.47 9.00
CA VAL A 175 17.93 5.48 9.50
C VAL A 175 17.78 5.64 11.03
N PRO A 176 18.81 6.10 11.75
CA PRO A 176 18.67 6.43 13.17
C PRO A 176 17.54 7.44 13.41
N GLY A 177 16.65 7.12 14.35
CA GLY A 177 15.45 7.91 14.64
C GLY A 177 14.30 7.67 13.67
N GLY A 178 14.45 6.72 12.75
CA GLY A 178 13.42 6.27 11.83
C GLY A 178 12.24 5.63 12.55
N SER A 179 11.08 5.60 11.89
CA SER A 179 9.83 5.20 12.53
C SER A 179 9.14 4.01 11.85
N ILE A 180 8.40 3.23 12.64
CA ILE A 180 7.45 2.23 12.14
C ILE A 180 6.08 2.56 12.73
N ALA A 181 5.07 2.73 11.88
CA ALA A 181 3.69 2.94 12.28
C ALA A 181 2.80 1.82 11.72
N LEU A 182 2.19 1.03 12.61
CA LEU A 182 1.35 -0.11 12.23
C LEU A 182 -0.08 0.10 12.70
N ASN A 183 -1.02 0.23 11.75
CA ASN A 183 -2.44 0.20 12.05
C ASN A 183 -2.90 -1.25 12.27
N ILE A 184 -3.36 -1.57 13.48
CA ILE A 184 -3.73 -2.93 13.88
C ILE A 184 -5.19 -2.95 14.32
N SER A 185 -5.95 -3.98 13.90
CA SER A 185 -7.34 -4.09 14.33
C SER A 185 -7.49 -4.37 15.83
N ASN A 186 -8.38 -3.62 16.49
CA ASN A 186 -8.83 -3.93 17.85
C ASN A 186 -9.98 -4.96 17.90
N SER A 187 -10.52 -5.34 16.75
CA SER A 187 -11.71 -6.19 16.64
C SER A 187 -11.37 -7.65 16.29
N VAL A 188 -10.31 -8.19 16.89
CA VAL A 188 -9.89 -9.59 16.72
C VAL A 188 -10.22 -10.38 17.99
N PHE A 189 -10.92 -11.50 17.83
CA PHE A 189 -11.46 -12.31 18.92
C PHE A 189 -10.93 -13.74 18.88
N GLU A 190 -10.79 -14.33 20.05
CA GLU A 190 -10.53 -15.77 20.18
C GLU A 190 -11.71 -16.57 19.64
N ARG A 191 -11.44 -17.73 19.03
CA ARG A 191 -12.47 -18.53 18.36
C ARG A 191 -13.56 -18.94 19.38
N GLY A 192 -14.79 -18.54 19.09
CA GLY A 192 -15.96 -18.91 19.91
C GLY A 192 -16.04 -18.20 21.27
N SER A 193 -15.17 -17.20 21.52
CA SER A 193 -15.07 -16.52 22.80
C SER A 193 -15.31 -15.02 22.64
N ALA A 194 -15.88 -14.39 23.69
CA ALA A 194 -15.93 -12.94 23.79
C ALA A 194 -14.55 -12.33 24.10
N ALA A 195 -13.54 -13.12 24.46
CA ALA A 195 -12.19 -12.64 24.67
C ALA A 195 -11.58 -12.09 23.37
N ARG A 196 -10.88 -10.94 23.47
CA ARG A 196 -10.07 -10.40 22.37
C ARG A 196 -8.76 -11.15 22.29
N SER A 197 -8.27 -11.35 21.06
CA SER A 197 -6.95 -11.92 20.85
C SER A 197 -5.86 -10.97 21.37
N LEU A 198 -4.83 -11.55 21.99
CA LEU A 198 -3.68 -10.81 22.51
C LEU A 198 -2.61 -10.52 21.45
N ASN A 199 -2.86 -10.84 20.17
CA ASN A 199 -1.86 -10.75 19.09
C ASN A 199 -1.21 -9.38 18.97
N LYS A 200 -1.96 -8.28 19.13
CA LYS A 200 -1.38 -6.93 19.08
C LYS A 200 -0.35 -6.69 20.20
N TYR A 201 -0.60 -7.20 21.40
CA TYR A 201 0.34 -7.07 22.52
C TYR A 201 1.56 -7.97 22.33
N ARG A 202 1.36 -9.19 21.81
CA ARG A 202 2.47 -10.08 21.44
C ARG A 202 3.35 -9.45 20.35
N LEU A 203 2.75 -8.78 19.38
CA LEU A 203 3.45 -8.04 18.34
C LEU A 203 4.28 -6.89 18.94
N VAL A 204 3.70 -6.08 19.84
CA VAL A 204 4.43 -4.99 20.54
C VAL A 204 5.68 -5.53 21.23
N LEU A 205 5.53 -6.61 22.01
CA LEU A 205 6.66 -7.24 22.71
C LEU A 205 7.68 -7.83 21.72
N ALA A 206 7.24 -8.46 20.65
CA ALA A 206 8.13 -9.03 19.64
C ALA A 206 8.96 -7.96 18.93
N LEU A 207 8.35 -6.85 18.52
CA LEU A 207 9.05 -5.72 17.90
C LEU A 207 10.11 -5.13 18.82
N HIS A 208 9.79 -4.99 20.12
CA HIS A 208 10.77 -4.51 21.09
C HIS A 208 11.92 -5.50 21.29
N HIS A 209 11.61 -6.76 21.62
CA HIS A 209 12.64 -7.73 22.01
C HIS A 209 13.49 -8.24 20.83
N ARG A 210 12.92 -8.35 19.62
CA ARG A 210 13.64 -8.88 18.45
C ARG A 210 14.44 -7.81 17.71
N PHE A 211 13.92 -6.59 17.67
CA PHE A 211 14.46 -5.53 16.83
C PHE A 211 15.00 -4.32 17.60
N GLY A 212 14.84 -4.30 18.94
CA GLY A 212 15.24 -3.15 19.75
C GLY A 212 14.39 -1.91 19.50
N LEU A 213 13.18 -2.07 18.95
CA LEU A 213 12.29 -0.94 18.69
C LEU A 213 11.68 -0.42 20.01
N HIS A 214 11.46 0.90 20.07
CA HIS A 214 10.89 1.59 21.21
C HIS A 214 9.50 2.11 20.85
N LEU A 215 8.47 1.71 21.61
CA LEU A 215 7.11 2.24 21.43
C LEU A 215 7.05 3.67 21.97
N CYS A 216 6.83 4.64 21.09
CA CYS A 216 6.81 6.07 21.43
C CYS A 216 5.39 6.62 21.59
N ASP A 217 4.42 6.09 20.83
CA ASP A 217 3.01 6.48 20.94
C ASP A 217 2.08 5.34 20.51
N GLU A 218 0.84 5.38 21.00
CA GLU A 218 -0.27 4.55 20.54
C GLU A 218 -1.41 5.48 20.12
N VAL A 219 -1.47 5.79 18.82
CA VAL A 219 -2.51 6.65 18.27
C VAL A 219 -3.79 5.85 18.12
N ILE A 220 -4.90 6.34 18.69
CA ILE A 220 -6.21 5.71 18.57
C ILE A 220 -6.96 6.35 17.42
N TRP A 221 -7.09 5.64 16.31
CA TRP A 221 -8.02 6.05 15.27
C TRP A 221 -9.44 5.62 15.65
N SER A 222 -10.25 6.60 16.05
CA SER A 222 -11.68 6.43 16.26
C SER A 222 -12.41 6.56 14.92
N ASN A 223 -12.85 5.43 14.38
CA ASN A 223 -13.55 5.37 13.10
C ASN A 223 -15.01 5.81 13.27
N THR A 224 -15.31 7.03 12.83
CA THR A 224 -16.67 7.59 12.88
C THR A 224 -17.64 6.92 11.90
N SER A 225 -17.12 6.13 10.96
CA SER A 225 -17.91 5.30 10.02
C SER A 225 -18.04 3.85 10.49
N ALA A 226 -17.65 3.51 11.73
CA ALA A 226 -17.79 2.16 12.25
C ALA A 226 -19.26 1.73 12.30
N VAL A 227 -19.56 0.54 11.79
CA VAL A 227 -20.91 -0.02 11.79
C VAL A 227 -21.37 -0.26 13.23
N PRO A 228 -22.54 0.24 13.64
CA PRO A 228 -23.06 -0.02 14.98
C PRO A 228 -23.31 -1.51 15.24
N GLY A 229 -23.05 -1.94 16.47
CA GLY A 229 -23.30 -3.31 16.92
C GLY A 229 -22.22 -4.33 16.51
N VAL A 230 -21.07 -3.90 15.98
CA VAL A 230 -19.95 -4.77 15.61
C VAL A 230 -18.96 -4.88 16.78
N PRO A 231 -18.48 -6.08 17.16
CA PRO A 231 -18.80 -7.39 16.59
C PRO A 231 -20.24 -7.84 16.89
N ILE A 232 -20.98 -8.27 15.85
CA ILE A 232 -22.42 -8.59 15.93
C ILE A 232 -22.73 -9.59 17.04
N GLN A 233 -21.92 -10.65 17.15
CA GLN A 233 -22.15 -11.70 18.13
C GLN A 233 -22.07 -11.19 19.58
N TRP A 234 -21.05 -10.37 19.90
CA TRP A 234 -20.76 -9.98 21.28
C TRP A 234 -21.37 -8.63 21.68
N CYS A 235 -21.62 -7.74 20.70
CA CYS A 235 -22.22 -6.44 20.92
C CYS A 235 -23.73 -6.47 20.67
N ALA A 236 -24.18 -6.72 19.44
CA ALA A 236 -25.60 -6.64 19.10
C ALA A 236 -26.46 -7.80 19.65
N LYS A 237 -25.94 -9.04 19.60
CA LYS A 237 -26.68 -10.25 20.00
C LYS A 237 -26.56 -10.53 21.50
N SER A 238 -25.37 -10.84 22.01
CA SER A 238 -25.20 -11.24 23.42
C SER A 238 -25.18 -10.07 24.41
N ARG A 239 -25.02 -8.82 23.92
CA ARG A 239 -24.97 -7.59 24.74
C ARG A 239 -23.85 -7.59 25.79
N GLN A 240 -22.80 -8.37 25.59
CA GLN A 240 -21.67 -8.51 26.53
C GLN A 240 -20.59 -7.43 26.31
N GLN A 241 -20.52 -6.84 25.12
CA GLN A 241 -19.47 -5.88 24.77
C GLN A 241 -19.98 -4.61 24.12
N LEU A 242 -19.18 -3.56 24.26
CA LEU A 242 -19.35 -2.30 23.55
C LEU A 242 -19.02 -2.44 22.06
N ASN A 243 -19.53 -1.50 21.27
CA ASN A 243 -19.25 -1.40 19.85
C ASN A 243 -17.75 -1.13 19.60
N SER A 244 -17.11 -1.94 18.77
CA SER A 244 -15.72 -1.75 18.39
C SER A 244 -15.62 -0.70 17.28
N SER A 245 -15.20 0.51 17.64
CA SER A 245 -15.13 1.66 16.74
C SER A 245 -13.75 2.28 16.62
N TYR A 246 -12.70 1.63 17.12
CA TYR A 246 -11.33 2.14 17.00
C TYR A 246 -10.32 1.09 16.56
N GLU A 247 -9.23 1.57 15.96
CA GLU A 247 -8.02 0.80 15.66
C GLU A 247 -6.79 1.54 16.24
N PRO A 248 -5.91 0.87 16.99
CA PRO A 248 -4.64 1.45 17.41
C PRO A 248 -3.62 1.48 16.26
N ILE A 249 -2.89 2.59 16.15
CA ILE A 249 -1.67 2.71 15.37
C ILE A 249 -0.51 2.71 16.34
N LEU A 250 0.28 1.65 16.31
CA LEU A 250 1.46 1.48 17.13
C LEU A 250 2.63 2.21 16.48
N VAL A 251 3.20 3.20 17.15
CA VAL A 251 4.28 4.04 16.61
C VAL A 251 5.58 3.75 17.35
N PHE A 252 6.52 3.15 16.63
CA PHE A 252 7.84 2.78 17.13
C PHE A 252 8.94 3.62 16.48
N THR A 253 10.07 3.73 17.17
CA THR A 253 11.35 4.16 16.59
C THR A 253 12.48 3.19 16.91
N ASN A 254 13.52 3.18 16.08
CA ASN A 254 14.76 2.45 16.34
C ASN A 254 15.76 3.22 17.22
N ASP A 255 15.59 4.53 17.41
CA ASP A 255 16.44 5.34 18.27
C ASP A 255 15.63 6.50 18.89
N PRO A 256 15.15 6.36 20.14
CA PRO A 256 14.33 7.37 20.79
C PRO A 256 15.10 8.65 21.11
N THR A 257 16.44 8.62 21.14
CA THR A 257 17.26 9.81 21.41
C THR A 257 17.32 10.71 20.20
N ASN A 258 17.30 10.12 18.99
CA ASN A 258 17.36 10.84 17.72
C ASN A 258 16.02 10.84 16.95
N TRP A 259 14.92 10.50 17.62
CA TRP A 259 13.62 10.37 16.98
C TRP A 259 13.15 11.69 16.36
N PHE A 260 12.98 11.72 15.03
CA PHE A 260 12.74 12.96 14.30
C PHE A 260 11.26 13.26 13.99
N ALA A 261 10.33 12.52 14.58
CA ALA A 261 8.91 12.85 14.52
C ALA A 261 8.64 14.26 15.07
N SER A 262 7.74 15.01 14.43
CA SER A 262 7.44 16.40 14.85
C SER A 262 5.98 16.75 14.67
N VAL A 263 5.35 17.13 15.77
CA VAL A 263 3.96 17.61 15.79
C VAL A 263 3.79 18.93 15.04
N ASP A 264 4.86 19.71 14.85
CA ASP A 264 4.83 20.97 14.11
C ASP A 264 4.38 20.77 12.65
N ARG A 265 4.68 19.60 12.07
CA ARG A 265 4.27 19.24 10.69
C ARG A 265 2.78 18.89 10.57
N VAL A 266 2.08 18.73 11.69
CA VAL A 266 0.67 18.29 11.75
C VAL A 266 -0.19 19.14 12.69
N LEU A 267 0.26 20.36 13.01
CA LEU A 267 -0.54 21.31 13.79
C LEU A 267 -1.93 21.49 13.16
N GLN A 268 -2.92 21.55 14.03
CA GLN A 268 -4.29 21.84 13.63
C GLN A 268 -4.53 23.35 13.63
N PRO A 269 -5.37 23.87 12.73
CA PRO A 269 -5.75 25.28 12.76
C PRO A 269 -6.30 25.69 14.13
N VAL A 270 -5.92 26.87 14.60
CA VAL A 270 -6.46 27.43 15.84
C VAL A 270 -7.95 27.69 15.63
N SER A 271 -8.82 27.02 16.40
CA SER A 271 -10.27 27.29 16.35
C SER A 271 -10.58 28.73 16.73
N GLU A 272 -11.64 29.32 16.17
CA GLU A 272 -12.08 30.68 16.53
C GLU A 272 -12.30 30.84 18.05
N ARG A 273 -12.83 29.79 18.69
CA ARG A 273 -13.02 29.76 20.14
C ARG A 273 -11.69 29.89 20.88
N HIS A 274 -10.66 29.17 20.44
CA HIS A 274 -9.33 29.23 21.04
C HIS A 274 -8.66 30.58 20.75
N ALA A 275 -8.78 31.11 19.53
CA ALA A 275 -8.27 32.44 19.19
C ALA A 275 -8.91 33.53 20.06
N LYS A 276 -10.23 33.50 20.28
CA LYS A 276 -10.93 34.40 21.20
C LYS A 276 -10.49 34.22 22.65
N PHE A 277 -10.19 32.99 23.06
CA PHE A 277 -9.69 32.70 24.40
C PHE A 277 -8.29 33.29 24.63
N ILE A 278 -7.38 33.13 23.66
CA ILE A 278 -6.06 33.78 23.65
C ILE A 278 -6.20 35.31 23.71
N ALA A 279 -7.04 35.88 22.84
CA ALA A 279 -7.24 37.33 22.75
C ALA A 279 -7.80 37.97 24.03
N LYS A 280 -8.51 37.19 24.86
CA LYS A 280 -8.99 37.62 26.18
C LYS A 280 -7.95 37.52 27.29
N GLY A 281 -6.74 37.05 26.99
CA GLY A 281 -5.67 36.88 27.98
C GLY A 281 -5.56 35.46 28.54
N GLY A 282 -6.20 34.46 27.92
CA GLY A 282 -6.10 33.05 28.32
C GLY A 282 -6.91 32.71 29.57
N GLU A 283 -6.36 31.82 30.41
CA GLU A 283 -7.00 31.43 31.67
C GLU A 283 -6.93 32.57 32.69
N HIS A 284 -8.03 32.83 33.38
CA HIS A 284 -8.12 33.88 34.41
C HIS A 284 -8.16 33.31 35.82
N ARG A 285 -8.46 32.02 35.96
CA ARG A 285 -8.57 31.36 37.26
C ARG A 285 -7.20 30.92 37.75
N SER A 286 -7.06 30.91 39.06
CA SER A 286 -6.02 30.17 39.75
C SER A 286 -6.65 28.88 40.29
N ALA A 287 -6.05 27.74 39.95
CA ALA A 287 -6.48 26.45 40.48
C ALA A 287 -5.27 25.51 40.60
N SER A 288 -5.18 24.82 41.73
CA SER A 288 -4.25 23.71 41.91
C SER A 288 -5.06 22.42 41.84
N PHE A 289 -4.67 21.52 40.94
CA PHE A 289 -5.25 20.18 40.93
C PHE A 289 -4.74 19.40 42.15
N SER A 290 -5.55 18.46 42.63
CA SER A 290 -5.36 17.76 43.91
C SER A 290 -4.09 16.91 43.98
N ASP A 291 -3.51 16.55 42.82
CA ASP A 291 -2.27 15.80 42.70
C ASP A 291 -1.02 16.69 42.59
N GLY A 292 -1.19 18.02 42.56
CA GLY A 292 -0.10 19.00 42.42
C GLY A 292 0.61 18.98 41.06
N ALA A 293 0.18 18.13 40.11
CA ALA A 293 0.86 17.97 38.83
C ALA A 293 0.70 19.20 37.92
N HIS A 294 -0.39 19.95 38.11
CA HIS A 294 -0.70 21.14 37.33
C HIS A 294 -1.22 22.26 38.22
N THR A 295 -0.61 23.45 38.11
CA THR A 295 -1.16 24.69 38.66
C THR A 295 -1.57 25.59 37.51
N LEU A 296 -2.86 25.88 37.40
CA LEU A 296 -3.38 26.91 36.49
C LEU A 296 -3.11 28.27 37.12
N ARG A 297 -2.47 29.16 36.36
CA ARG A 297 -2.19 30.54 36.76
C ARG A 297 -2.94 31.48 35.83
N PRO A 298 -3.38 32.65 36.32
CA PRO A 298 -3.87 33.71 35.45
C PRO A 298 -2.83 34.04 34.36
N GLY A 299 -3.28 34.15 33.12
CA GLY A 299 -2.42 34.36 31.95
C GLY A 299 -1.89 33.07 31.30
N SER A 300 -2.14 31.88 31.87
CA SER A 300 -1.82 30.62 31.19
C SER A 300 -2.55 30.51 29.85
N PHE A 301 -1.89 29.93 28.85
CA PHE A 301 -2.42 29.74 27.49
C PHE A 301 -2.79 31.03 26.74
N SER A 302 -2.21 32.18 27.12
CA SER A 302 -2.41 33.47 26.45
C SER A 302 -1.46 33.73 25.27
N ARG A 303 -0.46 32.86 25.07
CA ARG A 303 0.52 33.01 23.98
C ARG A 303 -0.12 32.70 22.63
N SER A 304 0.13 33.55 21.64
CA SER A 304 -0.22 33.25 20.25
C SER A 304 0.52 32.01 19.75
N VAL A 305 -0.19 31.11 19.08
CA VAL A 305 0.34 29.86 18.54
C VAL A 305 0.01 29.77 17.05
N GLU A 306 0.90 29.17 16.27
CA GLU A 306 0.71 28.93 14.83
C GLU A 306 -0.41 27.90 14.58
N GLY A 307 -0.57 26.96 15.51
CA GLY A 307 -1.62 25.95 15.49
C GLY A 307 -1.68 25.21 16.82
N THR A 308 -2.67 24.34 16.96
CA THR A 308 -2.85 23.50 18.16
C THR A 308 -2.27 22.12 17.94
N ILE A 309 -1.59 21.60 18.96
CA ILE A 309 -1.05 20.23 18.96
C ILE A 309 -2.22 19.22 18.86
N MET A 310 -2.08 18.26 17.95
CA MET A 310 -3.05 17.19 17.75
C MET A 310 -3.04 16.24 18.96
N ARG A 311 -4.21 15.71 19.32
CA ARG A 311 -4.31 14.62 20.31
C ARG A 311 -4.05 13.28 19.63
N ASN A 312 -3.50 12.32 20.36
CA ASN A 312 -3.31 10.95 19.88
C ASN A 312 -4.61 10.14 19.77
N VAL A 313 -5.78 10.72 20.03
CA VAL A 313 -7.09 10.15 19.63
C VAL A 313 -7.61 10.92 18.42
N ILE A 314 -7.59 10.28 17.25
CA ILE A 314 -7.94 10.88 15.97
C ILE A 314 -9.31 10.33 15.51
N SER A 315 -10.31 11.19 15.46
CA SER A 315 -11.65 10.82 14.98
C SER A 315 -11.81 11.11 13.49
N LEU A 316 -11.83 10.05 12.66
CA LEU A 316 -11.94 10.16 11.20
C LEU A 316 -12.82 9.05 10.62
N GLY A 317 -13.58 9.38 9.57
CA GLY A 317 -14.34 8.41 8.79
C GLY A 317 -13.60 7.96 7.52
N HIS A 318 -14.20 7.03 6.78
CA HIS A 318 -13.65 6.52 5.52
C HIS A 318 -14.05 7.35 4.29
N HIS A 319 -14.88 8.36 4.46
CA HIS A 319 -15.43 9.13 3.35
C HIS A 319 -14.34 9.99 2.68
N ASP A 320 -13.92 9.56 1.50
CA ASP A 320 -12.91 10.22 0.67
C ASP A 320 -13.33 10.15 -0.81
N ARG A 321 -13.31 11.30 -1.50
CA ARG A 321 -13.79 11.41 -2.89
C ARG A 321 -12.99 10.53 -3.84
N GLU A 322 -11.67 10.45 -3.65
CA GLU A 322 -10.81 9.63 -4.49
C GLU A 322 -11.02 8.14 -4.24
N SER A 323 -11.14 7.74 -2.97
CA SER A 323 -11.46 6.36 -2.62
C SER A 323 -12.79 5.91 -3.23
N ILE A 324 -13.79 6.79 -3.27
CA ILE A 324 -15.08 6.55 -3.95
C ILE A 324 -14.88 6.40 -5.46
N ALA A 325 -14.13 7.30 -6.09
CA ALA A 325 -13.86 7.25 -7.54
C ALA A 325 -13.10 5.98 -7.93
N MET A 326 -12.07 5.61 -7.18
CA MET A 326 -11.29 4.39 -7.37
C MET A 326 -12.14 3.13 -7.17
N ASN A 327 -13.00 3.08 -6.14
CA ASN A 327 -13.93 1.96 -5.96
C ASN A 327 -14.91 1.83 -7.14
N ARG A 328 -15.38 2.97 -7.67
CA ARG A 328 -16.25 3.00 -8.85
C ARG A 328 -15.51 2.47 -10.08
N TYR A 329 -14.27 2.92 -10.29
CA TYR A 329 -13.40 2.43 -11.36
C TYR A 329 -13.20 0.91 -11.24
N ALA A 330 -12.77 0.42 -10.08
CA ALA A 330 -12.58 -1.01 -9.84
C ALA A 330 -13.84 -1.83 -10.16
N LYS A 331 -15.02 -1.36 -9.72
CA LYS A 331 -16.30 -2.01 -10.04
C LYS A 331 -16.60 -2.00 -11.54
N GLN A 332 -16.33 -0.90 -12.24
CA GLN A 332 -16.57 -0.77 -13.69
C GLN A 332 -15.64 -1.65 -14.52
N THR A 333 -14.42 -1.90 -14.03
CA THR A 333 -13.40 -2.70 -14.71
C THR A 333 -13.28 -4.13 -14.18
N GLY A 334 -14.19 -4.56 -13.31
CA GLY A 334 -14.20 -5.92 -12.76
C GLY A 334 -13.04 -6.25 -11.81
N LEU A 335 -12.36 -5.24 -11.25
CA LEU A 335 -11.29 -5.41 -10.27
C LEU A 335 -11.86 -5.59 -8.85
N GLN A 336 -11.19 -6.41 -8.04
CA GLN A 336 -11.58 -6.62 -6.65
C GLN A 336 -11.50 -5.34 -5.81
N ALA A 337 -12.56 -5.07 -5.04
CA ALA A 337 -12.56 -4.01 -4.04
C ALA A 337 -11.86 -4.47 -2.75
N HIS A 338 -10.98 -3.62 -2.21
CA HIS A 338 -10.22 -3.94 -0.99
C HIS A 338 -11.06 -3.78 0.29
N GLY A 339 -11.14 -4.79 1.14
CA GLY A 339 -12.11 -4.81 2.25
C GLY A 339 -11.83 -3.90 3.47
N ALA A 340 -10.62 -3.34 3.62
CA ALA A 340 -10.22 -2.62 4.85
C ALA A 340 -9.21 -1.47 4.66
N PRO A 341 -9.49 -0.41 3.86
CA PRO A 341 -8.51 0.64 3.65
C PRO A 341 -8.39 1.61 4.83
N MET A 342 -7.16 2.00 5.18
CA MET A 342 -6.91 3.18 6.01
C MET A 342 -7.33 4.48 5.27
N PRO A 343 -7.95 5.47 5.94
CA PRO A 343 -8.29 6.76 5.33
C PRO A 343 -7.06 7.56 4.91
N TYR A 344 -7.14 8.27 3.78
CA TYR A 344 -6.04 9.13 3.29
C TYR A 344 -5.57 10.14 4.32
N ARG A 345 -6.49 10.83 5.00
CA ARG A 345 -6.13 11.85 6.00
C ARG A 345 -5.32 11.27 7.16
N LEU A 346 -5.60 10.02 7.56
CA LEU A 346 -4.83 9.36 8.60
C LEU A 346 -3.41 9.06 8.10
N ALA A 347 -3.28 8.50 6.89
CA ALA A 347 -1.97 8.28 6.27
C ALA A 347 -1.16 9.57 6.10
N GLU A 348 -1.82 10.66 5.68
CA GLU A 348 -1.22 11.98 5.53
C GLU A 348 -0.66 12.53 6.85
N ILE A 349 -1.42 12.40 7.95
CA ILE A 349 -0.96 12.79 9.28
C ILE A 349 0.29 11.99 9.64
N LEU A 350 0.27 10.67 9.50
CA LEU A 350 1.40 9.81 9.85
C LEU A 350 2.64 10.12 8.99
N VAL A 351 2.49 10.28 7.67
CA VAL A 351 3.59 10.65 6.77
C VAL A 351 4.20 11.99 7.19
N LYS A 352 3.37 13.03 7.39
CA LYS A 352 3.88 14.36 7.74
C LYS A 352 4.51 14.39 9.12
N TRP A 353 3.94 13.68 10.09
CA TRP A 353 4.43 13.62 11.44
C TRP A 353 5.76 12.87 11.53
N LEU A 354 5.86 11.70 10.90
CA LEU A 354 6.97 10.74 11.07
C LEU A 354 8.07 10.87 10.01
N SER A 355 7.93 11.75 9.02
CA SER A 355 8.96 11.98 7.99
C SER A 355 9.08 13.44 7.55
N ARG A 356 10.22 13.78 6.97
CA ARG A 356 10.54 15.08 6.36
C ARG A 356 10.31 15.00 4.84
N PRO A 357 10.04 16.13 4.15
CA PRO A 357 10.07 16.15 2.69
C PRO A 357 11.39 15.58 2.15
N GLY A 358 11.33 14.78 1.09
CA GLY A 358 12.49 14.08 0.51
C GLY A 358 12.85 12.76 1.18
N ASP A 359 12.31 12.44 2.36
CA ASP A 359 12.55 11.15 3.00
C ASP A 359 11.86 10.00 2.24
N LEU A 360 12.40 8.77 2.38
CA LEU A 360 11.79 7.55 1.85
C LEU A 360 10.77 6.96 2.83
N VAL A 361 9.52 6.84 2.36
CA VAL A 361 8.39 6.20 3.04
C VAL A 361 8.13 4.83 2.40
N VAL A 362 8.06 3.77 3.19
CA VAL A 362 7.77 2.42 2.68
C VAL A 362 6.48 1.83 3.23
N ASP A 363 5.84 0.97 2.44
CA ASP A 363 4.67 0.20 2.85
C ASP A 363 4.75 -1.23 2.27
N PRO A 364 4.99 -2.27 3.11
CA PRO A 364 5.05 -3.67 2.66
C PRO A 364 3.69 -4.32 2.39
N PHE A 365 2.59 -3.70 2.83
CA PHE A 365 1.22 -4.21 2.66
C PHE A 365 0.34 -3.11 2.11
N ALA A 366 0.75 -2.58 0.95
CA ALA A 366 0.34 -1.26 0.52
C ALA A 366 -1.14 -1.16 0.13
N GLY A 367 -1.79 -2.29 -0.17
CA GLY A 367 -3.21 -2.38 -0.48
C GLY A 367 -3.59 -1.39 -1.56
N ARG A 368 -4.32 -0.34 -1.16
CA ARG A 368 -4.79 0.71 -2.07
C ARG A 368 -3.84 1.90 -2.26
N LEU A 369 -2.56 1.72 -1.92
CA LEU A 369 -1.51 2.74 -2.02
C LEU A 369 -1.83 4.05 -1.29
N THR A 370 -2.59 4.00 -0.21
CA THR A 370 -2.99 5.20 0.54
C THR A 370 -1.75 5.91 1.13
N THR A 371 -0.82 5.13 1.72
CA THR A 371 0.45 5.62 2.25
C THR A 371 1.30 6.28 1.17
N ALA A 372 1.47 5.60 0.03
CA ALA A 372 2.21 6.12 -1.13
C ALA A 372 1.60 7.42 -1.68
N ALA A 373 0.27 7.50 -1.80
CA ALA A 373 -0.41 8.71 -2.26
C ALA A 373 -0.22 9.88 -1.26
N ALA A 374 -0.19 9.59 0.04
CA ALA A 374 0.12 10.59 1.06
C ALA A 374 1.57 11.07 0.96
N ALA A 375 2.52 10.16 0.74
CA ALA A 375 3.93 10.46 0.52
C ALA A 375 4.16 11.33 -0.73
N GLU A 376 3.65 10.90 -1.89
CA GLU A 376 3.76 11.62 -3.18
C GLU A 376 3.30 13.08 -3.05
N ARG A 377 2.09 13.30 -2.52
CA ARG A 377 1.48 14.65 -2.43
C ARG A 377 2.19 15.57 -1.46
N ASN A 378 2.90 14.98 -0.50
CA ASN A 378 3.68 15.71 0.48
C ASN A 378 5.16 15.78 0.10
N GLY A 379 5.56 15.38 -1.12
CA GLY A 379 6.94 15.50 -1.58
C GLY A 379 7.91 14.57 -0.86
N ARG A 380 7.47 13.36 -0.52
CA ARG A 380 8.32 12.28 0.01
C ARG A 380 8.55 11.24 -1.08
N HIS A 381 9.72 10.61 -1.05
CA HIS A 381 9.95 9.42 -1.85
C HIS A 381 9.15 8.25 -1.28
N TRP A 382 8.74 7.31 -2.13
CA TRP A 382 8.00 6.15 -1.65
C TRP A 382 8.26 4.85 -2.39
N LEU A 383 8.18 3.75 -1.66
CA LEU A 383 8.21 2.39 -2.17
C LEU A 383 7.05 1.61 -1.55
N ALA A 384 6.16 1.11 -2.40
CA ALA A 384 4.99 0.36 -1.96
C ALA A 384 4.97 -1.02 -2.61
N VAL A 385 4.81 -2.06 -1.80
CA VAL A 385 4.70 -3.45 -2.27
C VAL A 385 3.31 -3.97 -1.96
N GLU A 386 2.67 -4.60 -2.95
CA GLU A 386 1.37 -5.21 -2.78
C GLU A 386 1.30 -6.51 -3.58
N ALA A 387 0.79 -7.56 -2.93
CA ALA A 387 0.71 -8.89 -3.50
C ALA A 387 -0.53 -9.10 -4.35
N CYS A 388 -1.54 -8.24 -4.32
CA CYS A 388 -2.74 -8.35 -5.16
C CYS A 388 -2.78 -7.25 -6.23
N TRP A 389 -2.77 -7.70 -7.49
CA TRP A 389 -2.73 -6.83 -8.65
C TRP A 389 -3.92 -5.88 -8.72
N ASP A 390 -5.12 -6.37 -8.45
CA ASP A 390 -6.35 -5.59 -8.59
C ASP A 390 -6.34 -4.32 -7.75
N TYR A 391 -5.70 -4.38 -6.57
CA TYR A 391 -5.57 -3.20 -5.72
C TYR A 391 -4.57 -2.20 -6.29
N LEU A 392 -3.43 -2.66 -6.82
CA LEU A 392 -2.47 -1.79 -7.51
C LEU A 392 -3.08 -1.14 -8.75
N ALA A 393 -3.77 -1.93 -9.57
CA ALA A 393 -4.43 -1.49 -10.79
C ALA A 393 -5.48 -0.41 -10.52
N ALA A 394 -6.36 -0.63 -9.55
CA ALA A 394 -7.32 0.39 -9.14
C ALA A 394 -6.63 1.64 -8.57
N SER A 395 -5.58 1.45 -7.77
CA SER A 395 -4.91 2.55 -7.05
C SER A 395 -4.05 3.44 -7.93
N CYS A 396 -3.66 2.98 -9.12
CA CYS A 396 -2.97 3.80 -10.13
C CYS A 396 -3.77 5.08 -10.46
N THR A 397 -5.10 5.05 -10.34
CA THR A 397 -5.97 6.23 -10.53
C THR A 397 -5.71 7.38 -9.56
N ARG A 398 -5.01 7.13 -8.44
CA ARG A 398 -4.62 8.17 -7.46
C ARG A 398 -3.40 8.99 -7.86
N PHE A 399 -2.67 8.55 -8.89
CA PHE A 399 -1.39 9.11 -9.31
C PHE A 399 -1.51 9.66 -10.74
N PRO A 400 -1.85 10.96 -10.91
CA PRO A 400 -1.97 11.57 -12.22
C PRO A 400 -0.69 11.43 -13.05
N GLY A 401 -0.83 10.92 -14.28
CA GLY A 401 0.29 10.70 -15.19
C GLY A 401 1.07 9.40 -14.97
N ALA A 402 0.75 8.62 -13.93
CA ALA A 402 1.26 7.26 -13.80
C ALA A 402 0.61 6.35 -14.84
N ASN A 403 1.43 5.53 -15.51
CA ASN A 403 0.95 4.52 -16.43
C ASN A 403 1.08 3.16 -15.77
N LEU A 404 -0.06 2.50 -15.58
CA LEU A 404 -0.10 1.13 -15.10
C LEU A 404 0.65 0.23 -16.10
N ASN A 405 1.49 -0.64 -15.56
CA ASN A 405 2.23 -1.60 -16.35
C ASN A 405 1.23 -2.57 -16.98
N GLN A 406 1.03 -2.39 -18.28
CA GLN A 406 0.10 -3.18 -19.06
C GLN A 406 0.55 -4.63 -19.20
N LEU A 407 1.72 -5.04 -18.68
CA LEU A 407 2.03 -6.46 -18.54
C LEU A 407 0.98 -7.16 -17.69
N ILE A 408 0.46 -6.50 -16.65
CA ILE A 408 -0.35 -7.12 -15.60
C ILE A 408 -1.83 -6.67 -15.70
N ALA A 409 -2.09 -5.47 -16.25
CA ALA A 409 -3.44 -4.95 -16.55
C ALA A 409 -4.07 -5.69 -17.72
#